data_AF-A0A959IHA4-F1
#
_entry.id   AF-A0A959IHA4-F1
#
_cell.length_a   1.000
_cell.length_b   1.000
_cell.length_c   1.000
_cell.angle_alpha   90.00
_cell.angle_beta   90.00
_cell.angle_gamma   90.00
#
_symmetry.space_group_name_H-M   'P 1'
#
loop_
_entity.id
_entity.type
_entity.pdbx_description
1 polymer ?
#
loop_
_entity_poly.entity_id
_entity_poly.type
_entity_poly.pdbx_seq_one_letter_code
_entity_poly.pdbx_strand_id
1 'polypeptide(L)'
;MKTIQTLGLSLFIIALAIFTLMLGLDHYRLSTDQIAIDNEYHREAFLHAARDLSVLDKEYNSSFAYSQAFHSALEAAQQTLNTQAEAGIPEGVGEWDFKLGDWKFKEYTLASIQQSSTGPVTDHPLLFWWLTVGLGIMGGLLFILPKFAKLPGIKNDHIYHSALTRGLKLNWRAIFLAGTIIGIIVYGIFYAGHWLWPLITTIVMGLIYWLVFYRENSKERTPARSAAPGMNSAMLGIIAGVYLIGFYVLLYWAPEHITPWMRMSDPLSRSLNGGPASQWFVYGMLYTVIVLVMGVRMLAKYRHNRYQIIRTFSVMFFQTAIAFILPEILVRLNQPYFDFKNIWPLNYAFFFDYNLDSLIQNGTLGIFMLVWGILLIIVAVPLFTYFYGKRWYCSWVCGCG
;
A
#
# COMPACT_ATOMS: atom_id res chain seq x y z
N MET A 1 24.97 -18.54 17.82
CA MET A 1 23.58 -18.56 17.28
C MET A 1 22.68 -17.47 17.86
N LYS A 2 22.19 -17.56 19.12
CA LYS A 2 21.20 -16.60 19.68
C LYS A 2 21.61 -15.12 19.45
N THR A 3 22.85 -14.77 19.77
CA THR A 3 23.42 -13.41 19.60
C THR A 3 23.26 -12.84 18.20
N ILE A 4 23.49 -13.66 17.16
CA ILE A 4 23.34 -13.25 15.74
C ILE A 4 21.86 -12.96 15.42
N GLN A 5 20.95 -13.76 15.98
CA GLN A 5 19.51 -13.55 15.81
C GLN A 5 19.02 -12.31 16.56
N THR A 6 19.54 -12.03 17.76
CA THR A 6 19.25 -10.79 18.50
C THR A 6 19.79 -9.57 17.75
N LEU A 7 21.05 -9.61 17.28
CA LEU A 7 21.64 -8.54 16.47
C LEU A 7 20.82 -8.25 15.21
N GLY A 8 20.47 -9.30 14.43
CA GLY A 8 19.64 -9.14 13.24
C GLY A 8 18.26 -8.52 13.53
N LEU A 9 17.64 -8.89 14.65
CA LEU A 9 16.39 -8.27 15.10
C LEU A 9 16.59 -6.80 15.49
N SER A 10 17.65 -6.45 16.21
CA SER A 10 17.97 -5.05 16.56
C SER A 10 18.21 -4.19 15.32
N LEU A 11 18.98 -4.67 14.34
CA LEU A 11 19.20 -3.96 13.08
C LEU A 11 17.91 -3.75 12.29
N PHE A 12 17.01 -4.76 12.26
CA PHE A 12 15.69 -4.61 11.64
C PHE A 12 14.80 -3.58 12.35
N ILE A 13 14.84 -3.52 13.69
CA ILE A 13 14.10 -2.52 14.47
C ILE A 13 14.65 -1.11 14.24
N ILE A 14 15.98 -0.94 14.19
CA ILE A 14 16.62 0.34 13.85
C ILE A 14 16.24 0.78 12.44
N ALA A 15 16.31 -0.12 11.46
CA ALA A 15 15.90 0.14 10.08
C ALA A 15 14.44 0.61 9.97
N LEU A 16 13.51 -0.05 10.69
CA LEU A 16 12.10 0.31 10.72
C LEU A 16 11.87 1.66 11.43
N ALA A 17 12.63 1.96 12.48
CA ALA A 17 12.56 3.25 13.18
C ALA A 17 13.02 4.40 12.27
N ILE A 18 14.16 4.25 11.57
CA ILE A 18 14.65 5.24 10.59
C ILE A 18 13.62 5.41 9.46
N PHE A 19 13.09 4.30 8.92
CA PHE A 19 12.05 4.32 7.88
C PHE A 19 10.79 5.08 8.31
N THR A 20 10.41 4.99 9.57
CA THR A 20 9.25 5.74 10.11
C THR A 20 9.59 7.21 10.33
N LEU A 21 10.73 7.50 10.95
CA LEU A 21 11.12 8.85 11.33
C LEU A 21 11.51 9.74 10.14
N MET A 22 12.00 9.16 9.04
CA MET A 22 12.40 9.92 7.86
C MET A 22 11.24 10.62 7.12
N LEU A 23 9.99 10.33 7.48
CA LEU A 23 8.81 11.09 7.04
C LEU A 23 8.78 12.54 7.55
N GLY A 24 9.56 12.87 8.59
CA GLY A 24 9.63 14.20 9.19
C GLY A 24 11.05 14.79 9.20
N LEU A 25 11.90 14.41 8.24
CA LEU A 25 13.27 14.94 8.11
C LEU A 25 13.44 15.91 6.92
N ASP A 26 12.62 15.80 5.88
CA ASP A 26 12.66 16.70 4.72
C ASP A 26 11.79 17.94 4.96
N HIS A 27 12.20 19.06 4.35
CA HIS A 27 11.52 20.34 4.32
C HIS A 27 10.91 20.57 2.93
N TYR A 28 9.97 21.51 2.81
CA TYR A 28 9.23 21.75 1.56
C TYR A 28 9.11 23.25 1.27
N ARG A 29 9.52 23.72 0.08
CA ARG A 29 9.39 25.15 -0.32
C ARG A 29 8.43 25.34 -1.48
N LEU A 30 7.40 26.17 -1.29
CA LEU A 30 6.41 26.47 -2.35
C LEU A 30 6.91 27.60 -3.26
N SER A 31 7.86 27.32 -4.16
CA SER A 31 8.36 28.30 -5.15
C SER A 31 7.58 28.26 -6.47
N THR A 32 7.65 29.32 -7.28
CA THR A 32 7.01 29.40 -8.62
C THR A 32 7.44 28.30 -9.59
N ASP A 33 8.65 27.77 -9.37
CA ASP A 33 9.40 26.97 -10.32
C ASP A 33 9.31 25.45 -10.00
N GLN A 34 8.77 25.13 -8.81
CA GLN A 34 8.58 23.75 -8.31
C GLN A 34 7.10 23.34 -8.21
N ILE A 35 6.19 24.15 -8.77
CA ILE A 35 4.75 23.86 -8.82
C ILE A 35 4.45 22.94 -10.01
N ALA A 36 4.05 21.71 -9.69
CA ALA A 36 3.70 20.67 -10.65
C ALA A 36 2.21 20.74 -11.02
N ILE A 37 1.85 21.77 -11.77
CA ILE A 37 0.52 21.96 -12.34
C ILE A 37 0.67 22.11 -13.86
N ASP A 38 0.36 21.04 -14.58
CA ASP A 38 0.62 20.92 -16.03
C ASP A 38 -0.35 21.74 -16.90
N ASN A 39 -1.49 22.16 -16.33
CA ASN A 39 -2.52 22.95 -17.01
C ASN A 39 -2.31 24.45 -16.74
N GLU A 40 -2.30 25.25 -17.80
CA GLU A 40 -1.97 26.68 -17.74
C GLU A 40 -3.00 27.50 -16.93
N TYR A 41 -4.30 27.34 -17.19
CA TYR A 41 -5.37 28.01 -16.43
C TYR A 41 -5.32 27.66 -14.94
N HIS A 42 -5.14 26.37 -14.61
CA HIS A 42 -5.00 25.90 -13.23
C HIS A 42 -3.75 26.49 -12.56
N ARG A 43 -2.63 26.59 -13.30
CA ARG A 43 -1.37 27.13 -12.78
C ARG A 43 -1.42 28.63 -12.55
N GLU A 44 -2.02 29.41 -13.45
CA GLU A 44 -2.19 30.87 -13.28
C GLU A 44 -3.12 31.19 -12.11
N ALA A 45 -4.29 30.57 -12.03
CA ALA A 45 -5.24 30.77 -10.92
C ALA A 45 -4.62 30.35 -9.57
N PHE A 46 -3.88 29.24 -9.53
CA PHE A 46 -3.14 28.83 -8.34
C PHE A 46 -2.05 29.83 -7.96
N LEU A 47 -1.27 30.35 -8.92
CA LEU A 47 -0.22 31.33 -8.65
C LEU A 47 -0.79 32.69 -8.16
N HIS A 48 -1.99 33.07 -8.58
CA HIS A 48 -2.70 34.23 -8.04
C HIS A 48 -3.10 33.98 -6.57
N ALA A 49 -3.88 32.92 -6.33
CA ALA A 49 -4.34 32.55 -5.00
C ALA A 49 -3.20 32.32 -3.99
N ALA A 50 -2.10 31.71 -4.42
CA ALA A 50 -0.92 31.46 -3.59
C ALA A 50 -0.17 32.74 -3.17
N ARG A 51 -0.27 33.81 -3.97
CA ARG A 51 0.24 35.15 -3.63
C ARG A 51 -0.71 35.88 -2.67
N ASP A 52 -2.01 35.85 -2.94
CA ASP A 52 -3.02 36.50 -2.09
C ASP A 52 -3.03 35.93 -0.66
N LEU A 53 -3.01 34.60 -0.54
CA LEU A 53 -2.87 33.88 0.73
C LEU A 53 -1.46 34.00 1.33
N SER A 54 -0.52 34.61 0.61
CA SER A 54 0.90 34.74 0.99
C SER A 54 1.53 33.41 1.38
N VAL A 55 1.17 32.30 0.72
CA VAL A 55 1.71 30.95 0.99
C VAL A 55 2.94 30.61 0.14
N LEU A 56 3.13 31.35 -0.96
CA LEU A 56 4.25 31.23 -1.88
C LEU A 56 5.58 31.70 -1.26
N ASP A 57 6.67 31.11 -1.72
CA ASP A 57 8.07 31.23 -1.24
C ASP A 57 8.34 30.89 0.23
N LYS A 58 7.32 30.43 0.97
CA LYS A 58 7.50 29.89 2.33
C LYS A 58 8.10 28.48 2.31
N GLU A 59 8.88 28.23 3.35
CA GLU A 59 9.40 26.91 3.71
C GLU A 59 8.55 26.29 4.82
N TYR A 60 8.25 25.00 4.69
CA TYR A 60 7.37 24.23 5.55
C TYR A 60 8.10 23.01 6.10
N ASN A 61 8.23 22.92 7.42
CA ASN A 61 8.92 21.82 8.13
C ASN A 61 8.11 20.51 8.20
N SER A 62 7.05 20.38 7.40
CA SER A 62 6.29 19.13 7.24
C SER A 62 5.43 19.15 5.98
N SER A 63 5.24 17.97 5.38
CA SER A 63 4.33 17.78 4.25
C SER A 63 2.86 18.04 4.61
N PHE A 64 2.48 17.91 5.89
CA PHE A 64 1.16 18.30 6.40
C PHE A 64 0.93 19.81 6.31
N ALA A 65 1.89 20.62 6.78
CA ALA A 65 1.78 22.08 6.73
C ALA A 65 1.82 22.62 5.29
N TYR A 66 2.66 22.04 4.43
CA TYR A 66 2.67 22.35 3.00
C TYR A 66 1.33 21.95 2.34
N SER A 67 0.87 20.70 2.54
CA SER A 67 -0.35 20.20 1.90
C SER A 67 -1.57 21.05 2.27
N GLN A 68 -1.72 21.45 3.55
CA GLN A 68 -2.80 22.36 3.96
C GLN A 68 -2.72 23.73 3.28
N ALA A 69 -1.52 24.32 3.15
CA ALA A 69 -1.34 25.62 2.48
C ALA A 69 -1.59 25.52 0.97
N PHE A 70 -1.15 24.43 0.34
CA PHE A 70 -1.34 24.14 -1.08
C PHE A 70 -2.81 23.87 -1.40
N HIS A 71 -3.50 23.05 -0.61
CA HIS A 71 -4.95 22.83 -0.71
C HIS A 71 -5.74 24.13 -0.57
N SER A 72 -5.42 24.99 0.40
CA SER A 72 -6.13 26.26 0.58
C SER A 72 -5.97 27.20 -0.65
N ALA A 73 -4.81 27.16 -1.32
CA ALA A 73 -4.59 27.89 -2.57
C ALA A 73 -5.30 27.23 -3.78
N LEU A 74 -5.40 25.89 -3.83
CA LEU A 74 -6.22 25.18 -4.81
C LEU A 74 -7.73 25.45 -4.63
N GLU A 75 -8.23 25.53 -3.39
CA GLU A 75 -9.64 25.87 -3.09
C GLU A 75 -9.99 27.28 -3.59
N ALA A 76 -9.12 28.27 -3.31
CA ALA A 76 -9.29 29.63 -3.80
C ALA A 76 -9.14 29.74 -5.34
N ALA A 77 -8.22 28.97 -5.95
CA ALA A 77 -8.09 28.88 -7.40
C ALA A 77 -9.33 28.22 -8.06
N GLN A 78 -9.87 27.15 -7.47
CA GLN A 78 -11.09 26.50 -7.91
C GLN A 78 -12.30 27.45 -7.86
N GLN A 79 -12.46 28.21 -6.78
CA GLN A 79 -13.52 29.23 -6.66
C GLN A 79 -13.39 30.32 -7.74
N THR A 80 -12.16 30.77 -8.00
CA THR A 80 -11.84 31.76 -9.03
C THR A 80 -12.19 31.24 -10.43
N LEU A 81 -11.72 30.04 -10.79
CA LEU A 81 -11.99 29.41 -12.08
C LEU A 81 -13.48 29.08 -12.28
N ASN A 82 -14.20 28.68 -11.23
CA ASN A 82 -15.64 28.47 -11.30
C ASN A 82 -16.40 29.79 -11.59
N THR A 83 -16.04 30.88 -10.90
CA THR A 83 -16.64 32.21 -11.13
C THR A 83 -16.31 32.74 -12.53
N GLN A 84 -15.10 32.47 -13.05
CA GLN A 84 -14.74 32.80 -14.43
C GLN A 84 -15.53 31.96 -15.44
N ALA A 85 -15.74 30.66 -15.17
CA ALA A 85 -16.52 29.78 -16.03
C ALA A 85 -18.01 30.17 -16.12
N GLU A 86 -18.57 30.81 -15.08
CA GLU A 86 -19.91 31.42 -15.12
C GLU A 86 -20.01 32.61 -16.09
N ALA A 87 -18.91 33.35 -16.30
CA ALA A 87 -18.82 34.42 -17.30
C ALA A 87 -18.58 33.90 -18.73
N GLY A 88 -18.08 32.66 -18.87
CA GLY A 88 -17.85 31.97 -20.14
C GLY A 88 -16.49 31.28 -20.18
N ILE A 89 -16.47 30.02 -20.66
CA ILE A 89 -15.24 29.25 -20.89
C ILE A 89 -14.66 29.65 -22.27
N PRO A 90 -13.33 29.81 -22.43
CA PRO A 90 -12.73 30.16 -23.72
C PRO A 90 -13.03 29.14 -24.83
N GLU A 91 -13.22 29.62 -26.07
CA GLU A 91 -13.54 28.76 -27.21
C GLU A 91 -12.45 27.68 -27.44
N GLY A 92 -12.89 26.41 -27.55
CA GLY A 92 -12.01 25.26 -27.77
C GLY A 92 -11.42 24.62 -26.51
N VAL A 93 -11.68 25.17 -25.32
CA VAL A 93 -11.23 24.58 -24.04
C VAL A 93 -12.33 23.68 -23.45
N GLY A 94 -11.96 22.48 -22.99
CA GLY A 94 -12.89 21.58 -22.31
C GLY A 94 -13.25 22.06 -20.91
N GLU A 95 -14.44 21.70 -20.40
CA GLU A 95 -14.94 22.20 -19.11
C GLU A 95 -13.94 21.94 -17.96
N TRP A 96 -13.32 20.76 -17.93
CA TRP A 96 -12.36 20.34 -16.90
C TRP A 96 -10.89 20.61 -17.27
N ASP A 97 -10.65 21.21 -18.44
CA ASP A 97 -9.38 21.84 -18.80
C ASP A 97 -9.35 23.33 -18.38
N PHE A 98 -10.49 23.88 -17.96
CA PHE A 98 -10.62 25.22 -17.38
C PHE A 98 -11.01 25.18 -15.89
N LYS A 99 -11.98 24.32 -15.51
CA LYS A 99 -12.40 24.14 -14.12
C LYS A 99 -11.54 23.11 -13.40
N LEU A 100 -10.99 23.52 -12.25
CA LEU A 100 -10.22 22.64 -11.38
C LEU A 100 -11.13 21.65 -10.62
N GLY A 101 -11.22 20.41 -11.10
CA GLY A 101 -11.98 19.34 -10.44
C GLY A 101 -11.26 18.72 -9.22
N ASP A 102 -12.02 18.32 -8.19
CA ASP A 102 -11.51 17.85 -6.89
C ASP A 102 -10.47 16.72 -6.98
N TRP A 103 -10.54 15.87 -8.00
CA TRP A 103 -9.57 14.78 -8.21
C TRP A 103 -8.16 15.29 -8.51
N LYS A 104 -8.03 16.45 -9.19
CA LYS A 104 -6.73 17.08 -9.48
C LYS A 104 -6.03 17.60 -8.24
N PHE A 105 -6.74 17.87 -7.14
CA PHE A 105 -6.11 18.34 -5.89
C PHE A 105 -5.06 17.35 -5.39
N LYS A 106 -5.37 16.05 -5.39
CA LYS A 106 -4.44 15.01 -4.94
C LYS A 106 -3.25 14.85 -5.90
N GLU A 107 -3.51 14.95 -7.20
CA GLU A 107 -2.50 14.84 -8.26
C GLU A 107 -1.46 15.96 -8.16
N TYR A 108 -1.92 17.23 -8.18
CA TYR A 108 -1.05 18.41 -8.12
C TYR A 108 -0.37 18.56 -6.75
N THR A 109 -1.04 18.22 -5.64
CA THR A 109 -0.45 18.28 -4.30
C THR A 109 0.67 17.25 -4.13
N LEU A 110 0.45 16.00 -4.55
CA LEU A 110 1.48 14.95 -4.53
C LEU A 110 2.68 15.34 -5.41
N ALA A 111 2.44 15.74 -6.66
CA ALA A 111 3.50 16.08 -7.60
C ALA A 111 4.32 17.31 -7.13
N SER A 112 3.65 18.34 -6.60
CA SER A 112 4.32 19.54 -6.12
C SER A 112 5.08 19.30 -4.81
N ILE A 113 4.58 18.44 -3.91
CA ILE A 113 5.33 18.04 -2.70
C ILE A 113 6.57 17.22 -3.07
N GLN A 114 6.49 16.34 -4.09
CA GLN A 114 7.67 15.62 -4.59
C GLN A 114 8.74 16.54 -5.19
N GLN A 115 8.36 17.61 -5.88
CA GLN A 115 9.30 18.57 -6.50
C GLN A 115 9.85 19.62 -5.53
N SER A 116 9.08 19.99 -4.50
CA SER A 116 9.48 20.96 -3.46
C SER A 116 10.23 20.36 -2.26
N SER A 117 10.26 19.03 -2.13
CA SER A 117 11.00 18.31 -1.08
C SER A 117 12.49 18.59 -1.17
N THR A 118 13.09 19.00 -0.05
CA THR A 118 14.53 19.23 0.15
C THR A 118 14.99 18.66 1.51
N GLY A 119 16.28 18.48 1.72
CA GLY A 119 16.82 18.00 2.99
C GLY A 119 17.25 16.53 2.97
N PRO A 120 17.58 15.94 4.13
CA PRO A 120 18.46 14.77 4.22
C PRO A 120 18.06 13.55 3.39
N VAL A 121 16.76 13.27 3.23
CA VAL A 121 16.27 12.10 2.50
C VAL A 121 16.28 12.35 1.00
N THR A 122 15.90 13.56 0.58
CA THR A 122 16.02 14.01 -0.82
C THR A 122 17.45 14.17 -1.28
N ASP A 123 18.34 14.71 -0.43
CA ASP A 123 19.72 15.04 -0.79
C ASP A 123 20.60 13.77 -0.80
N HIS A 124 20.30 12.78 0.04
CA HIS A 124 21.06 11.53 0.18
C HIS A 124 20.17 10.26 0.09
N PRO A 125 19.42 10.06 -1.01
CA PRO A 125 18.37 9.03 -1.09
C PRO A 125 18.92 7.60 -0.98
N LEU A 126 20.09 7.33 -1.58
CA LEU A 126 20.77 6.04 -1.46
C LEU A 126 21.23 5.74 -0.03
N LEU A 127 21.59 6.76 0.76
CA LEU A 127 21.98 6.57 2.16
C LEU A 127 20.76 6.12 2.97
N PHE A 128 19.64 6.81 2.84
CA PHE A 128 18.39 6.43 3.51
C PHE A 128 17.87 5.07 3.05
N TRP A 129 18.05 4.73 1.76
CA TRP A 129 17.70 3.39 1.25
C TRP A 129 18.54 2.29 1.92
N TRP A 130 19.85 2.48 2.06
CA TRP A 130 20.72 1.52 2.75
C TRP A 130 20.47 1.47 4.27
N LEU A 131 20.18 2.60 4.92
CA LEU A 131 19.85 2.67 6.34
C LEU A 131 18.49 2.04 6.69
N THR A 132 17.60 1.87 5.72
CA THR A 132 16.24 1.33 5.93
C THR A 132 16.01 0.00 5.22
N VAL A 133 15.86 -0.01 3.90
CA VAL A 133 15.62 -1.22 3.10
C VAL A 133 16.83 -2.16 3.18
N GLY A 134 18.03 -1.64 2.95
CA GLY A 134 19.28 -2.42 3.03
C GLY A 134 19.53 -3.00 4.43
N LEU A 135 19.43 -2.17 5.47
CA LEU A 135 19.62 -2.58 6.86
C LEU A 135 18.52 -3.55 7.33
N GLY A 136 17.28 -3.38 6.88
CA GLY A 136 16.17 -4.29 7.11
C GLY A 136 16.38 -5.66 6.46
N ILE A 137 16.88 -5.71 5.22
CA ILE A 137 17.31 -6.95 4.55
C ILE A 137 18.41 -7.64 5.36
N MET A 138 19.48 -6.92 5.72
CA MET A 138 20.59 -7.48 6.49
C MET A 138 20.14 -8.01 7.85
N GLY A 139 19.34 -7.25 8.60
CA GLY A 139 18.79 -7.66 9.89
C GLY A 139 17.89 -8.90 9.78
N GLY A 140 16.98 -8.90 8.80
CA GLY A 140 16.12 -10.04 8.49
C GLY A 140 16.90 -11.30 8.15
N LEU A 141 17.90 -11.19 7.26
CA LEU A 141 18.76 -12.31 6.86
C LEU A 141 19.62 -12.81 8.03
N LEU A 142 20.22 -11.94 8.85
CA LEU A 142 20.95 -12.33 10.07
C LEU A 142 20.05 -13.08 11.08
N PHE A 143 18.77 -12.71 11.18
CA PHE A 143 17.79 -13.45 11.98
C PHE A 143 17.38 -14.80 11.35
N ILE A 144 17.51 -14.96 10.02
CA ILE A 144 17.07 -16.14 9.27
C ILE A 144 18.20 -17.16 9.06
N LEU A 145 19.40 -16.75 8.66
CA LEU A 145 20.51 -17.64 8.30
C LEU A 145 20.84 -18.70 9.38
N PRO A 146 20.86 -18.37 10.69
CA PRO A 146 21.06 -19.38 11.76
C PRO A 146 19.98 -20.47 11.84
N LYS A 147 18.89 -20.40 11.06
CA LYS A 147 17.84 -21.44 10.98
C LYS A 147 18.24 -22.58 10.03
N PHE A 148 19.14 -22.34 9.06
CA PHE A 148 19.69 -23.41 8.20
C PHE A 148 20.54 -24.41 9.01
N ALA A 149 21.28 -23.93 10.01
CA ALA A 149 22.06 -24.79 10.91
C ALA A 149 21.20 -25.68 11.84
N LYS A 150 19.91 -25.35 12.02
CA LYS A 150 18.97 -26.19 12.78
C LYS A 150 18.38 -27.27 11.88
N LEU A 151 18.06 -28.45 12.43
CA LEU A 151 17.34 -29.52 11.71
C LEU A 151 16.11 -28.96 10.94
N PRO A 152 15.82 -29.45 9.73
CA PRO A 152 14.67 -29.00 8.93
C PRO A 152 13.35 -29.53 9.50
N GLY A 153 12.21 -29.05 8.97
CA GLY A 153 10.89 -29.58 9.29
C GLY A 153 9.98 -28.66 10.12
N ILE A 154 8.78 -29.14 10.41
CA ILE A 154 7.90 -28.56 11.44
C ILE A 154 8.36 -29.13 12.78
N LYS A 155 8.57 -28.26 13.76
CA LYS A 155 9.03 -28.64 15.09
C LYS A 155 7.94 -28.40 16.11
N ASN A 156 7.82 -29.32 17.07
CA ASN A 156 7.19 -28.99 18.34
C ASN A 156 8.18 -28.19 19.19
N ASP A 157 8.51 -26.96 18.76
CA ASP A 157 9.31 -25.99 19.53
C ASP A 157 8.56 -25.48 20.79
N HIS A 158 7.53 -26.22 21.25
CA HIS A 158 6.51 -25.87 22.25
C HIS A 158 5.89 -24.47 22.07
N ILE A 159 5.96 -23.90 20.85
CA ILE A 159 5.47 -22.56 20.51
C ILE A 159 4.02 -22.39 20.97
N TYR A 160 3.11 -23.29 20.60
CA TYR A 160 1.69 -23.25 21.00
C TYR A 160 1.42 -23.54 22.50
N HIS A 161 2.40 -24.06 23.24
CA HIS A 161 2.32 -24.27 24.68
C HIS A 161 2.89 -23.08 25.48
N SER A 162 3.70 -22.24 24.84
CA SER A 162 4.22 -21.00 25.45
C SER A 162 3.07 -20.07 25.84
N ALA A 163 3.23 -19.35 26.95
CA ALA A 163 2.33 -18.25 27.30
C ALA A 163 2.21 -17.25 26.13
N LEU A 164 3.28 -17.03 25.38
CA LEU A 164 3.37 -16.08 24.26
C LEU A 164 2.55 -16.43 23.00
N THR A 165 1.67 -17.44 22.98
CA THR A 165 0.96 -17.83 21.73
C THR A 165 -0.51 -18.22 21.85
N ARG A 166 -0.98 -18.65 23.02
CA ARG A 166 -2.40 -18.92 23.27
C ARG A 166 -3.20 -17.60 23.12
N GLY A 167 -3.63 -17.06 21.96
CA GLY A 167 -4.26 -15.70 21.83
C GLY A 167 -5.77 -15.60 21.48
N LEU A 168 -6.61 -14.64 21.95
CA LEU A 168 -6.39 -13.41 22.76
C LEU A 168 -7.62 -13.01 23.67
N LYS A 169 -7.44 -12.73 24.99
CA LYS A 169 -8.50 -12.44 26.00
C LYS A 169 -9.33 -11.22 25.58
N LEU A 170 -10.64 -11.27 25.81
CA LEU A 170 -11.63 -10.47 25.05
C LEU A 170 -11.34 -8.97 24.90
N ASN A 171 -10.81 -8.29 25.91
CA ASN A 171 -10.80 -6.83 26.06
C ASN A 171 -10.32 -6.07 24.79
N TRP A 172 -9.07 -6.25 24.35
CA TRP A 172 -8.55 -5.50 23.19
C TRP A 172 -9.24 -5.87 21.87
N ARG A 173 -9.59 -7.15 21.68
CA ARG A 173 -10.35 -7.56 20.48
C ARG A 173 -11.74 -6.94 20.47
N ALA A 174 -12.39 -6.83 21.62
CA ALA A 174 -13.70 -6.18 21.75
C ALA A 174 -13.60 -4.68 21.45
N ILE A 175 -12.56 -3.97 21.92
CA ILE A 175 -12.33 -2.55 21.62
C ILE A 175 -12.18 -2.34 20.10
N PHE A 176 -11.28 -3.07 19.43
CA PHE A 176 -11.10 -2.93 17.99
C PHE A 176 -12.34 -3.34 17.20
N LEU A 177 -12.97 -4.49 17.53
CA LEU A 177 -14.16 -4.97 16.81
C LEU A 177 -15.35 -4.01 16.98
N ALA A 178 -15.64 -3.56 18.20
CA ALA A 178 -16.72 -2.62 18.46
C ALA A 178 -16.43 -1.24 17.84
N GLY A 179 -15.18 -0.77 17.91
CA GLY A 179 -14.74 0.47 17.26
C GLY A 179 -14.92 0.42 15.74
N THR A 180 -14.53 -0.68 15.09
CA THR A 180 -14.76 -0.89 13.65
C THR A 180 -16.25 -0.99 13.31
N ILE A 181 -17.06 -1.70 14.11
CA ILE A 181 -18.51 -1.80 13.91
C ILE A 181 -19.19 -0.42 14.01
N ILE A 182 -18.89 0.33 15.07
CA ILE A 182 -19.41 1.69 15.29
C ILE A 182 -18.94 2.61 14.17
N GLY A 183 -17.65 2.55 13.80
CA GLY A 183 -17.08 3.33 12.71
C GLY A 183 -17.76 3.08 11.35
N ILE A 184 -18.04 1.82 11.00
CA ILE A 184 -18.77 1.46 9.76
C ILE A 184 -20.21 1.99 9.79
N ILE A 185 -20.91 1.88 10.93
CA ILE A 185 -22.27 2.40 11.09
C ILE A 185 -22.30 3.92 10.96
N VAL A 186 -21.40 4.62 11.68
CA VAL A 186 -21.25 6.09 11.63
C VAL A 186 -20.90 6.55 10.21
N TYR A 187 -19.93 5.91 9.55
CA TYR A 187 -19.55 6.20 8.17
C TYR A 187 -20.73 6.04 7.19
N GLY A 188 -21.46 4.93 7.28
CA GLY A 188 -22.62 4.68 6.40
C GLY A 188 -23.79 5.64 6.61
N ILE A 189 -23.98 6.15 7.85
CA ILE A 189 -25.00 7.16 8.16
C ILE A 189 -24.56 8.55 7.68
N PHE A 190 -23.37 9.01 8.08
CA PHE A 190 -22.97 10.42 7.93
C PHE A 190 -22.18 10.72 6.65
N TYR A 191 -21.35 9.80 6.15
CA TYR A 191 -20.55 10.01 4.94
C TYR A 191 -21.25 9.47 3.68
N ALA A 192 -21.82 8.27 3.76
CA ALA A 192 -22.52 7.66 2.62
C ALA A 192 -24.00 8.10 2.48
N GLY A 193 -24.56 8.83 3.46
CA GLY A 193 -25.94 9.34 3.42
C GLY A 193 -27.04 8.27 3.32
N HIS A 194 -26.75 7.01 3.65
CA HIS A 194 -27.60 5.86 3.31
C HIS A 194 -27.87 4.97 4.53
N TRP A 195 -28.86 5.36 5.35
CA TRP A 195 -29.28 4.67 6.58
C TRP A 195 -29.62 3.17 6.41
N LEU A 196 -30.03 2.75 5.20
CA LEU A 196 -30.42 1.38 4.90
C LEU A 196 -29.28 0.36 5.13
N TRP A 197 -28.07 0.66 4.68
CA TRP A 197 -26.94 -0.29 4.79
C TRP A 197 -26.46 -0.48 6.24
N PRO A 198 -26.24 0.57 7.06
CA PRO A 198 -26.01 0.43 8.50
C PRO A 198 -27.12 -0.33 9.23
N LEU A 199 -28.39 -0.14 8.85
CA LEU A 199 -29.50 -0.89 9.45
C LEU A 199 -29.43 -2.38 9.10
N ILE A 200 -29.22 -2.73 7.83
CA ILE A 200 -29.03 -4.12 7.38
C ILE A 200 -27.84 -4.76 8.11
N THR A 201 -26.69 -4.08 8.20
CA THR A 201 -25.52 -4.56 8.94
C THR A 201 -25.86 -4.81 10.42
N THR A 202 -26.61 -3.91 11.05
CA THR A 202 -27.02 -4.03 12.46
C THR A 202 -27.96 -5.22 12.68
N ILE A 203 -28.94 -5.42 11.80
CA ILE A 203 -29.87 -6.57 11.84
C ILE A 203 -29.10 -7.89 11.65
N VAL A 204 -28.18 -7.96 10.68
CA VAL A 204 -27.35 -9.15 10.42
C VAL A 204 -26.44 -9.47 11.61
N MET A 205 -25.81 -8.47 12.24
CA MET A 205 -25.04 -8.69 13.47
C MET A 205 -25.91 -9.19 14.62
N GLY A 206 -27.11 -8.64 14.81
CA GLY A 206 -28.07 -9.09 15.83
C GLY A 206 -28.50 -10.54 15.61
N LEU A 207 -28.78 -10.92 14.35
CA LEU A 207 -29.11 -12.30 13.96
C LEU A 207 -27.95 -13.26 14.22
N ILE A 208 -26.72 -12.91 13.83
CA ILE A 208 -25.52 -13.73 14.09
C ILE A 208 -25.29 -13.89 15.60
N TYR A 209 -25.43 -12.81 16.37
CA TYR A 209 -25.31 -12.85 17.83
C TYR A 209 -26.36 -13.78 18.47
N TRP A 210 -27.63 -13.69 18.05
CA TRP A 210 -28.69 -14.57 18.53
C TRP A 210 -28.44 -16.04 18.15
N LEU A 211 -28.08 -16.31 16.89
CA LEU A 211 -27.76 -17.67 16.43
C LEU A 211 -26.62 -18.30 17.25
N VAL A 212 -25.49 -17.60 17.38
CA VAL A 212 -24.31 -18.15 18.07
C VAL A 212 -24.51 -18.27 19.59
N PHE A 213 -25.06 -17.26 20.25
CA PHE A 213 -25.13 -17.27 21.72
C PHE A 213 -26.37 -17.94 22.28
N TYR A 214 -27.51 -17.91 21.58
CA TYR A 214 -28.79 -18.43 22.06
C TYR A 214 -29.30 -19.66 21.31
N ARG A 215 -29.04 -19.84 20.00
CA ARG A 215 -29.47 -21.03 19.26
C ARG A 215 -28.45 -22.19 19.32
N GLU A 216 -27.15 -21.89 19.31
CA GLU A 216 -26.10 -22.91 19.51
C GLU A 216 -25.71 -23.14 20.98
N ASN A 217 -26.39 -22.47 21.92
CA ASN A 217 -26.07 -22.45 23.36
C ASN A 217 -24.58 -22.11 23.66
N SER A 218 -23.89 -21.39 22.78
CA SER A 218 -22.45 -21.13 22.94
C SER A 218 -22.15 -20.25 24.18
N LYS A 219 -23.16 -19.54 24.71
CA LYS A 219 -23.16 -18.85 26.01
C LYS A 219 -22.96 -19.79 27.21
N GLU A 220 -23.43 -21.03 27.12
CA GLU A 220 -23.39 -22.03 28.20
C GLU A 220 -22.05 -22.78 28.26
N ARG A 221 -21.27 -22.74 27.16
CA ARG A 221 -19.99 -23.44 26.98
C ARG A 221 -18.86 -22.79 27.78
N THR A 222 -18.95 -22.93 29.10
CA THR A 222 -17.98 -22.39 30.07
C THR A 222 -16.98 -23.47 30.54
N PRO A 223 -15.69 -23.12 30.76
CA PRO A 223 -15.06 -21.86 30.35
C PRO A 223 -14.91 -21.78 28.82
N ALA A 224 -15.18 -20.61 28.25
CA ALA A 224 -15.00 -20.37 26.83
C ALA A 224 -13.55 -20.70 26.42
N ARG A 225 -13.38 -21.47 25.33
CA ARG A 225 -12.09 -22.11 24.98
C ARG A 225 -10.97 -21.06 24.89
N SER A 226 -10.11 -21.07 25.91
CA SER A 226 -9.29 -19.93 26.31
C SER A 226 -8.49 -19.33 25.17
N ALA A 227 -8.68 -18.01 25.06
CA ALA A 227 -8.15 -17.20 24.01
C ALA A 227 -6.61 -17.10 24.02
N ALA A 228 -5.81 -16.23 24.67
CA ALA A 228 -5.83 -15.40 25.87
C ALA A 228 -4.78 -14.21 25.90
N PRO A 229 -3.63 -14.13 25.17
CA PRO A 229 -2.34 -14.78 25.46
C PRO A 229 -1.49 -14.11 26.55
N GLY A 230 -0.22 -14.50 26.57
CA GLY A 230 0.90 -13.67 26.99
C GLY A 230 0.89 -12.33 26.24
N MET A 231 0.53 -11.30 27.01
CA MET A 231 0.30 -9.92 26.61
C MET A 231 1.30 -9.39 25.57
N ASN A 232 2.58 -9.73 25.74
CA ASN A 232 3.69 -9.21 24.95
C ASN A 232 3.58 -9.54 23.45
N SER A 233 3.12 -10.75 23.08
CA SER A 233 2.96 -11.11 21.66
C SER A 233 1.64 -10.60 21.07
N ALA A 234 0.58 -10.47 21.88
CA ALA A 234 -0.61 -9.71 21.47
C ALA A 234 -0.24 -8.25 21.16
N MET A 235 0.54 -7.62 22.03
CA MET A 235 0.97 -6.23 21.87
C MET A 235 1.86 -6.05 20.63
N LEU A 236 2.83 -6.93 20.39
CA LEU A 236 3.61 -6.93 19.15
C LEU A 236 2.73 -7.11 17.89
N GLY A 237 1.72 -7.98 17.95
CA GLY A 237 0.75 -8.17 16.86
C GLY A 237 -0.14 -6.95 16.62
N ILE A 238 -0.58 -6.28 17.70
CA ILE A 238 -1.38 -5.03 17.62
C ILE A 238 -0.51 -3.89 17.08
N ILE A 239 0.73 -3.72 17.56
CA ILE A 239 1.66 -2.70 17.06
C ILE A 239 1.93 -2.91 15.56
N ALA A 240 2.23 -4.15 15.13
CA ALA A 240 2.43 -4.44 13.72
C ALA A 240 1.15 -4.21 12.88
N GLY A 241 -0.02 -4.56 13.40
CA GLY A 241 -1.30 -4.33 12.74
C GLY A 241 -1.63 -2.84 12.58
N VAL A 242 -1.50 -2.05 13.64
CA VAL A 242 -1.71 -0.59 13.62
C VAL A 242 -0.69 0.09 12.72
N TYR A 243 0.58 -0.32 12.76
CA TYR A 243 1.62 0.20 11.87
C TYR A 243 1.30 -0.08 10.39
N LEU A 244 0.90 -1.31 10.05
CA LEU A 244 0.51 -1.65 8.68
C LEU A 244 -0.75 -0.92 8.23
N ILE A 245 -1.75 -0.74 9.10
CA ILE A 245 -2.93 0.09 8.81
C ILE A 245 -2.51 1.53 8.53
N GLY A 246 -1.64 2.13 9.36
CA GLY A 246 -1.11 3.47 9.13
C GLY A 246 -0.34 3.60 7.80
N PHE A 247 0.52 2.61 7.49
CA PHE A 247 1.20 2.52 6.20
C PHE A 247 0.21 2.49 5.02
N TYR A 248 -0.83 1.65 5.07
CA TYR A 248 -1.84 1.58 4.01
C TYR A 248 -2.73 2.84 3.94
N VAL A 249 -3.03 3.48 5.08
CA VAL A 249 -3.76 4.76 5.13
C VAL A 249 -3.01 5.84 4.35
N LEU A 250 -1.72 6.00 4.63
CA LEU A 250 -0.88 6.94 3.89
C LEU A 250 -0.75 6.55 2.41
N LEU A 251 -0.49 5.28 2.12
CA LEU A 251 -0.30 4.78 0.75
C LEU A 251 -1.51 4.99 -0.18
N TYR A 252 -2.75 4.92 0.35
CA TYR A 252 -3.97 5.02 -0.45
C TYR A 252 -4.70 6.37 -0.34
N TRP A 253 -4.68 7.05 0.81
CA TRP A 253 -5.51 8.23 1.04
C TRP A 253 -4.76 9.56 1.10
N ALA A 254 -3.48 9.55 1.54
CA ALA A 254 -2.64 10.73 1.68
C ALA A 254 -1.16 10.45 1.30
N PRO A 255 -0.88 10.02 0.04
CA PRO A 255 0.46 9.62 -0.41
C PRO A 255 1.49 10.75 -0.39
N GLU A 256 1.06 12.00 -0.44
CA GLU A 256 1.89 13.19 -0.32
C GLU A 256 2.77 13.18 0.94
N HIS A 257 2.27 12.60 2.05
CA HIS A 257 3.02 12.51 3.29
C HIS A 257 4.11 11.43 3.30
N ILE A 258 4.12 10.50 2.33
CA ILE A 258 5.19 9.49 2.18
C ILE A 258 6.22 9.88 1.11
N THR A 259 6.28 11.15 0.74
CA THR A 259 7.27 11.71 -0.20
C THR A 259 8.71 11.30 0.13
N PRO A 260 9.20 11.34 1.39
CA PRO A 260 10.55 10.87 1.69
C PRO A 260 10.81 9.40 1.34
N TRP A 261 9.80 8.51 1.42
CA TRP A 261 9.93 7.12 0.97
C TRP A 261 10.05 6.99 -0.56
N MET A 262 9.39 7.89 -1.29
CA MET A 262 9.49 7.99 -2.75
C MET A 262 10.85 8.57 -3.15
N ARG A 263 11.28 9.70 -2.55
CA ARG A 263 12.58 10.33 -2.79
C ARG A 263 13.76 9.39 -2.52
N MET A 264 13.72 8.64 -1.40
CA MET A 264 14.66 7.55 -1.12
C MET A 264 14.77 6.51 -2.27
N SER A 265 13.66 6.26 -2.96
CA SER A 265 13.51 5.21 -3.97
C SER A 265 13.76 5.71 -5.41
N ASP A 266 13.81 7.02 -5.65
CA ASP A 266 14.05 7.67 -6.94
C ASP A 266 15.23 7.06 -7.73
N PRO A 267 16.43 6.82 -7.14
CA PRO A 267 17.56 6.27 -7.88
C PRO A 267 17.27 4.89 -8.49
N LEU A 268 16.50 4.06 -7.78
CA LEU A 268 16.11 2.74 -8.25
C LEU A 268 14.98 2.82 -9.28
N SER A 269 13.98 3.69 -9.05
CA SER A 269 12.90 3.96 -10.01
C SER A 269 13.47 4.40 -11.36
N ARG A 270 14.30 5.44 -11.37
CA ARG A 270 14.94 5.96 -12.58
C ARG A 270 15.84 4.91 -13.28
N SER A 271 16.48 4.02 -12.53
CA SER A 271 17.26 2.91 -13.09
C SER A 271 16.38 1.83 -13.76
N LEU A 272 15.14 1.64 -13.30
CA LEU A 272 14.18 0.67 -13.83
C LEU A 272 13.22 1.31 -14.84
N ASN A 273 12.26 2.12 -14.38
CA ASN A 273 11.22 2.73 -15.21
C ASN A 273 11.62 4.06 -15.87
N GLY A 274 12.71 4.70 -15.44
CA GLY A 274 13.18 5.98 -16.00
C GLY A 274 12.60 7.23 -15.34
N GLY A 275 11.49 7.12 -14.60
CA GLY A 275 10.82 8.22 -13.89
C GLY A 275 11.10 8.26 -12.39
N PRO A 276 10.58 9.29 -11.68
CA PRO A 276 10.59 9.34 -10.22
C PRO A 276 9.74 8.21 -9.61
N ALA A 277 10.02 7.87 -8.36
CA ALA A 277 9.31 6.79 -7.67
C ALA A 277 7.88 7.20 -7.30
N SER A 278 6.90 6.41 -7.72
CA SER A 278 5.52 6.52 -7.24
C SER A 278 5.34 5.80 -5.89
N GLN A 279 4.22 6.06 -5.21
CA GLN A 279 3.80 5.31 -4.04
C GLN A 279 3.71 3.79 -4.33
N TRP A 280 3.34 3.44 -5.56
CA TRP A 280 3.23 2.06 -6.04
C TRP A 280 4.58 1.42 -6.31
N PHE A 281 5.59 2.18 -6.78
CA PHE A 281 6.97 1.71 -6.87
C PHE A 281 7.52 1.37 -5.48
N VAL A 282 7.33 2.26 -4.49
CA VAL A 282 7.75 2.04 -3.10
C VAL A 282 7.10 0.78 -2.53
N TYR A 283 5.78 0.64 -2.72
CA TYR A 283 5.03 -0.54 -2.29
C TYR A 283 5.53 -1.83 -2.98
N GLY A 284 5.67 -1.84 -4.30
CA GLY A 284 6.13 -2.98 -5.09
C GLY A 284 7.55 -3.41 -4.72
N MET A 285 8.46 -2.45 -4.51
CA MET A 285 9.82 -2.69 -4.03
C MET A 285 9.83 -3.33 -2.64
N LEU A 286 9.17 -2.70 -1.65
CA LEU A 286 9.12 -3.18 -0.27
C LEU A 286 8.47 -4.56 -0.18
N TYR A 287 7.38 -4.78 -0.91
CA TYR A 287 6.68 -6.06 -0.95
C TYR A 287 7.54 -7.16 -1.58
N THR A 288 8.24 -6.87 -2.68
CA THR A 288 9.19 -7.81 -3.31
C THR A 288 10.33 -8.15 -2.36
N VAL A 289 10.91 -7.16 -1.66
CA VAL A 289 11.94 -7.37 -0.62
C VAL A 289 11.42 -8.29 0.50
N ILE A 290 10.21 -8.04 1.01
CA ILE A 290 9.59 -8.86 2.07
C ILE A 290 9.37 -10.30 1.60
N VAL A 291 8.84 -10.50 0.38
CA VAL A 291 8.62 -11.83 -0.21
C VAL A 291 9.94 -12.57 -0.41
N LEU A 292 11.01 -11.90 -0.86
CA LEU A 292 12.34 -12.52 -1.00
C LEU A 292 12.93 -12.95 0.37
N VAL A 293 12.94 -12.06 1.36
CA VAL A 293 13.49 -12.35 2.70
C VAL A 293 12.68 -13.45 3.41
N MET A 294 11.34 -13.41 3.32
CA MET A 294 10.48 -14.45 3.88
C MET A 294 10.53 -15.76 3.06
N GLY A 295 10.80 -15.70 1.76
CA GLY A 295 11.12 -16.85 0.92
C GLY A 295 12.37 -17.59 1.42
N VAL A 296 13.47 -16.88 1.72
CA VAL A 296 14.67 -17.48 2.32
C VAL A 296 14.34 -18.16 3.68
N ARG A 297 13.46 -17.57 4.49
CA ARG A 297 12.96 -18.20 5.74
C ARG A 297 12.14 -19.47 5.48
N MET A 298 11.32 -19.47 4.43
CA MET A 298 10.49 -20.61 4.04
C MET A 298 11.36 -21.77 3.54
N LEU A 299 12.34 -21.48 2.67
CA LEU A 299 13.39 -22.42 2.24
C LEU A 299 14.13 -23.02 3.45
N ALA A 300 14.61 -22.19 4.38
CA ALA A 300 15.34 -22.66 5.58
C ALA A 300 14.59 -23.73 6.38
N LYS A 301 13.25 -23.57 6.50
CA LYS A 301 12.34 -24.49 7.22
C LYS A 301 12.04 -25.75 6.41
N TYR A 302 11.73 -25.60 5.11
CA TYR A 302 11.21 -26.68 4.27
C TYR A 302 12.22 -27.30 3.29
N ARG A 303 13.52 -27.00 3.42
CA ARG A 303 14.64 -27.57 2.61
C ARG A 303 14.75 -29.10 2.50
N HIS A 304 13.89 -29.86 3.19
CA HIS A 304 13.77 -31.32 3.10
C HIS A 304 12.69 -31.77 2.09
N ASN A 305 11.85 -30.84 1.62
CA ASN A 305 10.65 -31.11 0.83
C ASN A 305 10.72 -30.38 -0.52
N ARG A 306 10.97 -31.13 -1.60
CA ARG A 306 11.13 -30.58 -2.96
C ARG A 306 9.94 -29.73 -3.41
N TYR A 307 8.71 -30.17 -3.13
CA TYR A 307 7.49 -29.42 -3.48
C TYR A 307 7.49 -28.02 -2.85
N GLN A 308 7.79 -27.91 -1.55
CA GLN A 308 7.83 -26.61 -0.85
C GLN A 308 8.98 -25.72 -1.33
N ILE A 309 10.12 -26.31 -1.73
CA ILE A 309 11.25 -25.56 -2.30
C ILE A 309 10.85 -24.93 -3.64
N ILE A 310 10.38 -25.73 -4.59
CA ILE A 310 9.97 -25.26 -5.94
C ILE A 310 8.83 -24.24 -5.81
N ARG A 311 7.85 -24.50 -4.91
CA ARG A 311 6.75 -23.57 -4.61
C ARG A 311 7.24 -22.21 -4.12
N THR A 312 8.23 -22.19 -3.22
CA THR A 312 8.80 -20.94 -2.70
C THR A 312 9.53 -20.16 -3.79
N PHE A 313 10.32 -20.84 -4.62
CA PHE A 313 10.97 -20.20 -5.77
C PHE A 313 9.97 -19.66 -6.79
N SER A 314 8.86 -20.37 -7.04
CA SER A 314 7.78 -19.90 -7.92
C SER A 314 7.20 -18.58 -7.42
N VAL A 315 6.80 -18.50 -6.15
CA VAL A 315 6.24 -17.26 -5.57
C VAL A 315 7.27 -16.11 -5.59
N MET A 316 8.53 -16.39 -5.27
CA MET A 316 9.62 -15.39 -5.36
C MET A 316 9.83 -14.89 -6.82
N PHE A 317 9.78 -15.80 -7.80
CA PHE A 317 9.91 -15.47 -9.23
C PHE A 317 8.72 -14.64 -9.74
N PHE A 318 7.48 -15.09 -9.52
CA PHE A 318 6.30 -14.36 -9.97
C PHE A 318 6.20 -12.96 -9.34
N GLN A 319 6.56 -12.81 -8.06
CA GLN A 319 6.61 -11.48 -7.44
C GLN A 319 7.72 -10.60 -8.05
N THR A 320 8.94 -11.12 -8.19
CA THR A 320 10.09 -10.30 -8.60
C THR A 320 10.06 -9.97 -10.10
N ALA A 321 9.86 -10.99 -10.94
CA ALA A 321 9.92 -10.84 -12.40
C ALA A 321 8.61 -10.32 -13.00
N ILE A 322 7.47 -10.93 -12.66
CA ILE A 322 6.19 -10.68 -13.34
C ILE A 322 5.41 -9.52 -12.72
N ALA A 323 5.45 -9.37 -11.40
CA ALA A 323 4.64 -8.39 -10.67
C ALA A 323 5.38 -7.08 -10.32
N PHE A 324 6.69 -7.01 -10.56
CA PHE A 324 7.50 -5.83 -10.27
C PHE A 324 8.38 -5.47 -11.48
N ILE A 325 9.41 -6.25 -11.80
CA ILE A 325 10.37 -5.89 -12.86
C ILE A 325 9.70 -5.68 -14.23
N LEU A 326 8.81 -6.58 -14.66
CA LEU A 326 8.14 -6.48 -15.97
C LEU A 326 7.24 -5.22 -16.10
N PRO A 327 6.34 -4.90 -15.15
CA PRO A 327 5.61 -3.62 -15.15
C PRO A 327 6.51 -2.38 -15.16
N GLU A 328 7.60 -2.35 -14.38
CA GLU A 328 8.52 -1.20 -14.38
C GLU A 328 9.29 -1.05 -15.71
N ILE A 329 9.63 -2.17 -16.37
CA ILE A 329 10.22 -2.16 -17.71
C ILE A 329 9.21 -1.67 -18.77
N LEU A 330 7.92 -1.98 -18.64
CA LEU A 330 6.88 -1.45 -19.54
C LEU A 330 6.80 0.08 -19.46
N VAL A 331 6.79 0.64 -18.25
CA VAL A 331 6.80 2.09 -18.06
C VAL A 331 8.05 2.72 -18.71
N ARG A 332 9.22 2.06 -18.63
CA ARG A 332 10.44 2.49 -19.33
C ARG A 332 10.32 2.54 -20.86
N LEU A 333 9.40 1.75 -21.43
CA LEU A 333 9.13 1.69 -22.87
C LEU A 333 7.94 2.58 -23.27
N ASN A 334 7.53 3.51 -22.38
CA ASN A 334 6.33 4.35 -22.52
C ASN A 334 5.06 3.50 -22.78
N GLN A 335 4.97 2.34 -22.12
CA GLN A 335 3.80 1.44 -22.18
C GLN A 335 3.05 1.48 -20.83
N PRO A 336 1.73 1.20 -20.80
CA PRO A 336 0.95 1.23 -19.58
C PRO A 336 1.45 0.19 -18.57
N TYR A 337 1.45 0.56 -17.29
CA TYR A 337 1.79 -0.34 -16.19
C TYR A 337 0.77 -1.48 -16.13
N PHE A 338 1.22 -2.73 -16.30
CA PHE A 338 0.32 -3.89 -16.35
C PHE A 338 0.89 -5.10 -15.61
N ASP A 339 0.27 -5.47 -14.49
CA ASP A 339 0.60 -6.69 -13.75
C ASP A 339 -0.03 -7.93 -14.41
N PHE A 340 0.74 -8.61 -15.26
CA PHE A 340 0.32 -9.80 -15.99
C PHE A 340 -0.13 -10.99 -15.13
N LYS A 341 0.04 -10.96 -13.79
CA LYS A 341 -0.53 -11.96 -12.88
C LYS A 341 -1.79 -11.49 -12.13
N ASN A 342 -2.27 -10.26 -12.33
CA ASN A 342 -3.44 -9.74 -11.61
C ASN A 342 -4.74 -9.99 -12.40
N ILE A 343 -5.51 -11.00 -11.98
CA ILE A 343 -6.65 -11.53 -12.74
C ILE A 343 -7.97 -10.96 -12.18
N TRP A 344 -8.91 -10.54 -13.02
CA TRP A 344 -10.27 -10.24 -12.56
C TRP A 344 -10.91 -11.49 -11.93
N PRO A 345 -11.68 -11.39 -10.82
CA PRO A 345 -12.13 -10.16 -10.15
C PRO A 345 -11.19 -9.60 -9.07
N LEU A 346 -9.96 -10.14 -8.91
CA LEU A 346 -8.95 -9.52 -8.02
C LEU A 346 -8.52 -8.15 -8.59
N ASN A 347 -8.33 -8.07 -9.91
CA ASN A 347 -8.26 -6.82 -10.65
C ASN A 347 -9.67 -6.31 -10.98
N TYR A 348 -10.39 -5.76 -10.00
CA TYR A 348 -11.79 -5.34 -10.17
C TYR A 348 -11.99 -4.27 -11.25
N ALA A 349 -11.02 -3.35 -11.40
CA ALA A 349 -11.08 -2.22 -12.32
C ALA A 349 -10.70 -2.55 -13.77
N PHE A 350 -10.34 -3.80 -14.07
CA PHE A 350 -9.88 -4.23 -15.41
C PHE A 350 -10.89 -3.94 -16.53
N PHE A 351 -12.19 -4.02 -16.23
CA PHE A 351 -13.28 -3.75 -17.17
C PHE A 351 -13.96 -2.38 -16.96
N PHE A 352 -13.29 -1.43 -16.30
CA PHE A 352 -13.78 -0.04 -16.23
C PHE A 352 -13.35 0.73 -17.49
N ASP A 353 -14.22 1.61 -17.96
CA ASP A 353 -14.12 2.24 -19.30
C ASP A 353 -12.75 2.90 -19.53
N TYR A 354 -12.29 3.72 -18.59
CA TYR A 354 -10.96 4.38 -18.67
C TYR A 354 -9.79 3.40 -18.84
N ASN A 355 -9.89 2.18 -18.27
CA ASN A 355 -8.84 1.17 -18.37
C ASN A 355 -8.92 0.44 -19.72
N LEU A 356 -10.12 0.21 -20.24
CA LEU A 356 -10.35 -0.33 -21.58
C LEU A 356 -9.87 0.66 -22.65
N ASP A 357 -10.25 1.93 -22.53
CA ASP A 357 -9.81 3.01 -23.41
C ASP A 357 -8.28 3.15 -23.40
N SER A 358 -7.66 3.18 -22.22
CA SER A 358 -6.20 3.23 -22.09
C SER A 358 -5.51 2.04 -22.78
N LEU A 359 -6.02 0.81 -22.59
CA LEU A 359 -5.47 -0.37 -23.25
C LEU A 359 -5.70 -0.38 -24.77
N ILE A 360 -6.81 0.16 -25.27
CA ILE A 360 -7.10 0.23 -26.71
C ILE A 360 -6.24 1.32 -27.38
N GLN A 361 -6.08 2.48 -26.73
CA GLN A 361 -5.27 3.59 -27.24
C GLN A 361 -3.77 3.27 -27.28
N ASN A 362 -3.27 2.40 -26.41
CA ASN A 362 -1.89 1.88 -26.43
C ASN A 362 -1.63 0.79 -27.50
N GLY A 363 -2.47 0.72 -28.54
CA GLY A 363 -2.24 -0.04 -29.75
C GLY A 363 -2.04 -1.55 -29.53
N THR A 364 -1.20 -2.17 -30.36
CA THR A 364 -1.03 -3.64 -30.39
C THR A 364 -0.67 -4.26 -29.05
N LEU A 365 0.15 -3.59 -28.23
CA LEU A 365 0.55 -4.14 -26.92
C LEU A 365 -0.57 -4.00 -25.88
N GLY A 366 -1.27 -2.87 -25.83
CA GLY A 366 -2.41 -2.69 -24.93
C GLY A 366 -3.58 -3.62 -25.30
N ILE A 367 -3.84 -3.84 -26.60
CA ILE A 367 -4.78 -4.86 -27.09
C ILE A 367 -4.33 -6.27 -26.66
N PHE A 368 -3.03 -6.59 -26.73
CA PHE A 368 -2.51 -7.85 -26.23
C PHE A 368 -2.71 -8.01 -24.70
N MET A 369 -2.49 -6.96 -23.91
CA MET A 369 -2.75 -6.97 -22.46
C MET A 369 -4.23 -7.20 -22.13
N LEU A 370 -5.15 -6.57 -22.89
CA LEU A 370 -6.60 -6.77 -22.76
C LEU A 370 -6.98 -8.23 -23.08
N VAL A 371 -6.51 -8.77 -24.20
CA VAL A 371 -6.73 -10.16 -24.59
C VAL A 371 -6.11 -11.13 -23.57
N TRP A 372 -4.92 -10.83 -23.04
CA TRP A 372 -4.26 -11.63 -22.01
C TRP A 372 -5.09 -11.69 -20.72
N GLY A 373 -5.59 -10.54 -20.23
CA GLY A 373 -6.47 -10.49 -19.06
C GLY A 373 -7.75 -11.32 -19.23
N ILE A 374 -8.36 -11.25 -20.42
CA ILE A 374 -9.55 -12.06 -20.77
C ILE A 374 -9.21 -13.56 -20.83
N LEU A 375 -8.10 -13.94 -21.47
CA LEU A 375 -7.64 -15.34 -21.54
C LEU A 375 -7.26 -15.92 -20.18
N LEU A 376 -6.73 -15.10 -19.26
CA LEU A 376 -6.47 -15.52 -17.88
C LEU A 376 -7.77 -15.93 -17.17
N ILE A 377 -8.86 -15.18 -17.35
CA ILE A 377 -10.17 -15.45 -16.73
C ILE A 377 -10.83 -16.67 -17.38
N ILE A 378 -10.90 -16.71 -18.71
CA ILE A 378 -11.70 -17.70 -19.46
C ILE A 378 -10.98 -19.04 -19.62
N VAL A 379 -9.65 -19.03 -19.78
CA VAL A 379 -8.86 -20.23 -20.09
C VAL A 379 -7.96 -20.63 -18.92
N ALA A 380 -7.10 -19.73 -18.44
CA ALA A 380 -6.07 -20.09 -17.46
C ALA A 380 -6.68 -20.45 -16.09
N VAL A 381 -7.57 -19.62 -15.54
CA VAL A 381 -8.19 -19.86 -14.23
C VAL A 381 -8.94 -21.19 -14.19
N PRO A 382 -9.82 -21.55 -15.13
CA PRO A 382 -10.44 -22.87 -15.17
C PRO A 382 -9.44 -24.01 -15.34
N LEU A 383 -8.49 -23.89 -16.27
CA LEU A 383 -7.54 -24.97 -16.59
C LEU A 383 -6.57 -25.27 -15.43
N PHE A 384 -5.96 -24.24 -14.83
CA PHE A 384 -5.11 -24.44 -13.65
C PHE A 384 -5.93 -24.86 -12.41
N THR A 385 -7.19 -24.44 -12.28
CA THR A 385 -8.07 -24.91 -11.20
C THR A 385 -8.47 -26.38 -11.37
N TYR A 386 -8.64 -26.85 -12.60
CA TYR A 386 -8.91 -28.26 -12.91
C TYR A 386 -7.70 -29.15 -12.57
N PHE A 387 -6.49 -28.80 -13.04
CA PHE A 387 -5.30 -29.63 -12.84
C PHE A 387 -4.65 -29.51 -11.45
N TYR A 388 -4.68 -28.32 -10.81
CA TYR A 388 -3.95 -28.04 -9.57
C TYR A 388 -4.85 -27.64 -8.39
N GLY A 389 -6.17 -27.59 -8.59
CA GLY A 389 -7.15 -27.26 -7.57
C GLY A 389 -7.24 -25.77 -7.22
N LYS A 390 -8.31 -25.40 -6.50
CA LYS A 390 -8.73 -24.02 -6.17
C LYS A 390 -7.72 -23.14 -5.37
N ARG A 391 -6.50 -23.63 -5.12
CA ARG A 391 -5.45 -22.88 -4.39
C ARG A 391 -4.21 -22.60 -5.23
N TRP A 392 -4.16 -23.02 -6.50
CA TRP A 392 -2.97 -22.87 -7.35
C TRP A 392 -2.42 -21.44 -7.37
N TYR A 393 -3.28 -20.43 -7.58
CA TYR A 393 -2.88 -19.03 -7.67
C TYR A 393 -2.19 -18.54 -6.38
N CYS A 394 -2.88 -18.66 -5.24
CA CYS A 394 -2.33 -18.30 -3.93
C CYS A 394 -1.09 -19.13 -3.56
N SER A 395 -1.00 -20.36 -4.06
CA SER A 395 0.06 -21.30 -3.69
C SER A 395 1.36 -21.11 -4.49
N TRP A 396 1.30 -20.56 -5.71
CA TRP A 396 2.42 -20.56 -6.67
C TRP A 396 2.72 -19.22 -7.35
N VAL A 397 1.75 -18.32 -7.45
CA VAL A 397 1.82 -17.09 -8.26
C VAL A 397 1.62 -15.82 -7.43
N CYS A 398 0.71 -15.84 -6.46
CA CYS A 398 0.47 -14.71 -5.57
C CYS A 398 1.55 -14.61 -4.48
N GLY A 399 2.07 -13.41 -4.22
CA GLY A 399 2.99 -13.16 -3.10
C GLY A 399 2.40 -13.42 -1.70
N CYS A 400 1.08 -13.54 -1.58
CA CYS A 400 0.33 -13.69 -0.34
C CYS A 400 0.25 -15.15 0.21
N GLY A 401 1.13 -16.07 -0.21
CA GLY A 401 0.94 -17.55 -0.17
C GLY A 401 1.69 -18.42 0.84
#